data_AF-A0AAW0E6X8-F1
#
_entry.id   AF-A0AAW0E6X8-F1
#
_cell.length_a   1.000
_cell.length_b   1.000
_cell.length_c   1.000
_cell.angle_alpha   90.00
_cell.angle_beta   90.00
_cell.angle_gamma   90.00
#
_symmetry.space_group_name_H-M   'P 1'
#
loop_
_entity.id
_entity.type
_entity.pdbx_description
1 polymer ?
#
loop_
_entity_poly.entity_id
_entity_poly.type
_entity_poly.pdbx_seq_one_letter_code
_entity_poly.pdbx_strand_id
1 'polypeptide(L)'
;MKLSLIASTLALAATALAESHTVNLVNRCGSGNAVFLYQGHPTPRGSGTIQGQVLGGVAWVDGFSGANCLSSGVNCGIVEFSLTNPSNPANTQNAADYSLLTGPGLGNHQL
;
A
#
# COMPACT_ATOMS: atom_id res chain seq x y z
N MET A 1 6.39 59.08 -25.52
CA MET A 1 7.33 57.93 -25.38
C MET A 1 6.94 57.16 -24.13
N LYS A 2 6.68 55.86 -24.29
CA LYS A 2 6.16 54.92 -23.28
C LYS A 2 7.24 54.54 -22.26
N LEU A 3 6.91 54.47 -20.97
CA LEU A 3 7.63 53.63 -20.02
C LEU A 3 6.72 52.47 -19.62
N SER A 4 7.05 51.27 -20.09
CA SER A 4 6.37 50.03 -19.71
C SER A 4 7.16 49.37 -18.58
N LEU A 5 6.54 49.21 -17.40
CA LEU A 5 7.06 48.38 -16.31
C LEU A 5 6.96 46.91 -16.73
N ILE A 6 8.09 46.22 -16.79
CA ILE A 6 8.13 44.75 -16.94
C ILE A 6 8.21 44.18 -15.52
N ALA A 7 7.08 43.66 -15.02
CA ALA A 7 7.05 42.91 -13.77
C ALA A 7 7.39 41.44 -14.06
N SER A 8 8.58 41.00 -13.65
CA SER A 8 9.02 39.61 -13.79
C SER A 8 8.40 38.75 -12.69
N THR A 9 7.38 37.96 -13.02
CA THR A 9 6.83 36.94 -12.12
C THR A 9 7.77 35.73 -12.08
N LEU A 10 8.49 35.53 -10.98
CA LEU A 10 9.14 34.25 -10.69
C LEU A 10 8.05 33.20 -10.44
N ALA A 11 7.84 32.29 -11.39
CA ALA A 11 7.03 31.10 -11.15
C ALA A 11 7.82 30.14 -10.26
N LEU A 12 7.36 29.94 -9.01
CA LEU A 12 7.82 28.83 -8.18
C LEU A 12 7.29 27.53 -8.81
N ALA A 13 8.15 26.81 -9.53
CA ALA A 13 7.85 25.45 -9.94
C ALA A 13 7.85 24.58 -8.68
N ALA A 14 6.67 24.29 -8.14
CA ALA A 14 6.50 23.25 -7.13
C ALA A 14 6.85 21.92 -7.80
N THR A 15 8.06 21.42 -7.57
CA THR A 15 8.41 20.05 -7.92
C THR A 15 7.60 19.13 -7.00
N ALA A 16 6.57 18.48 -7.54
CA ALA A 16 5.97 17.35 -6.85
C ALA A 16 7.08 16.32 -6.61
N LEU A 17 7.43 16.08 -5.35
CA LEU A 17 8.39 15.04 -5.02
C LEU A 17 7.76 13.70 -5.44
N ALA A 18 8.40 13.02 -6.40
CA ALA A 18 8.03 11.67 -6.77
C ALA A 18 8.38 10.75 -5.59
N GLU A 19 7.38 10.46 -4.77
CA GLU A 19 7.53 9.52 -3.67
C GLU A 19 7.36 8.08 -4.17
N SER A 20 8.00 7.16 -3.47
CA SER A 20 7.81 5.74 -3.67
C SER A 20 7.80 5.03 -2.33
N HIS A 21 7.12 3.89 -2.29
CA HIS A 21 7.05 3.04 -1.11
C HIS A 21 7.53 1.64 -1.45
N THR A 22 8.32 1.05 -0.56
CA THR A 22 8.83 -0.32 -0.72
C THR A 22 8.13 -1.24 0.27
N VAL A 23 7.50 -2.28 -0.26
CA VAL A 23 6.92 -3.38 0.53
C VAL A 23 7.91 -4.54 0.48
N ASN A 24 8.42 -4.94 1.64
CA ASN A 24 9.30 -6.11 1.77
C ASN A 24 8.60 -7.18 2.61
N LEU A 25 8.19 -8.26 1.94
CA LEU A 25 7.57 -9.43 2.55
C LEU A 25 8.62 -10.50 2.81
N VAL A 26 8.60 -11.04 4.03
CA VAL A 26 9.54 -12.09 4.45
C VAL A 26 8.74 -13.29 4.94
N ASN A 27 8.70 -14.36 4.15
CA ASN A 27 8.10 -15.62 4.55
C ASN A 27 9.13 -16.50 5.29
N ARG A 28 8.87 -16.83 6.56
CA ARG A 28 9.68 -17.76 7.37
C ARG A 28 8.94 -19.06 7.71
N CYS A 29 7.79 -19.30 7.10
CA CYS A 29 6.91 -20.42 7.44
C CYS A 29 7.31 -21.75 6.77
N GLY A 30 8.30 -21.73 5.86
CA GLY A 30 8.81 -22.94 5.18
C GLY A 30 7.94 -23.47 4.04
N SER A 31 6.76 -22.87 3.78
CA SER A 31 5.94 -23.11 2.60
C SER A 31 5.11 -21.86 2.24
N GLY A 32 4.49 -21.88 1.07
CA GLY A 32 3.72 -20.75 0.54
C GLY A 32 4.57 -19.56 0.10
N ASN A 33 3.91 -18.53 -0.42
CA ASN A 33 4.52 -17.30 -0.90
C ASN A 33 3.90 -16.11 -0.17
N ALA A 34 4.72 -15.24 0.42
CA ALA A 34 4.20 -13.99 0.95
C ALA A 34 3.88 -13.05 -0.21
N VAL A 35 2.62 -12.64 -0.31
CA VAL A 35 2.10 -11.79 -1.38
C VAL A 35 1.26 -10.67 -0.78
N PHE A 36 1.04 -9.63 -1.57
CA PHE A 36 0.07 -8.58 -1.27
C PHE A 36 -0.66 -8.11 -2.53
N LEU A 37 -1.82 -7.51 -2.33
CA LEU A 37 -2.52 -6.67 -3.30
C LEU A 37 -2.92 -5.36 -2.65
N TYR A 38 -3.38 -4.39 -3.44
CA TYR A 38 -3.78 -3.08 -2.93
C TYR A 38 -4.79 -2.44 -3.88
N GLN A 39 -5.38 -1.32 -3.46
CA GLN A 39 -6.44 -0.63 -4.20
C GLN A 39 -6.02 -0.36 -5.67
N GLY A 40 -6.91 -0.73 -6.60
CA GLY A 40 -6.69 -0.58 -8.04
C GLY A 40 -5.72 -1.61 -8.65
N HIS A 41 -5.10 -2.47 -7.84
CA HIS A 41 -4.11 -3.46 -8.28
C HIS A 41 -4.43 -4.83 -7.66
N PRO A 42 -5.49 -5.51 -8.13
CA PRO A 42 -6.04 -6.72 -7.50
C PRO A 42 -5.20 -7.98 -7.74
N THR A 43 -4.25 -7.96 -8.67
CA THR A 43 -3.36 -9.09 -8.93
C THR A 43 -2.32 -9.18 -7.80
N PRO A 44 -2.27 -10.29 -7.03
CA PRO A 44 -1.29 -10.46 -5.97
C PRO A 44 0.14 -10.39 -6.51
N ARG A 45 1.03 -9.80 -5.73
CA ARG A 45 2.45 -9.65 -6.05
C ARG A 45 3.33 -9.86 -4.82
N GLY A 46 4.57 -10.27 -5.04
CA GLY A 46 5.59 -10.29 -3.99
C GLY A 46 6.14 -8.89 -3.69
N SER A 47 7.20 -8.85 -2.88
CA SER A 47 7.94 -7.64 -2.52
C SER A 47 8.27 -6.75 -3.72
N GLY A 48 8.34 -5.44 -3.49
CA GLY A 48 8.78 -4.49 -4.50
C GLY A 48 8.54 -3.04 -4.12
N THR A 49 9.06 -2.15 -4.96
CA THR A 49 8.83 -0.71 -4.87
C THR A 49 7.66 -0.32 -5.76
N ILE A 50 6.81 0.55 -5.25
CA ILE A 50 5.66 1.16 -5.92
C ILE A 50 5.92 2.65 -6.01
N GLN A 51 5.69 3.23 -7.18
CA GLN A 51 5.78 4.68 -7.39
C GLN A 51 4.46 5.31 -6.91
N GLY A 52 4.55 6.13 -5.87
CA GLY A 52 3.41 6.69 -5.15
C GLY A 52 2.79 5.74 -4.11
N GLN A 53 1.63 6.18 -3.61
CA GLN A 53 0.94 5.57 -2.48
C GLN A 53 0.47 4.13 -2.71
N VAL A 54 0.37 3.38 -1.61
CA VAL A 54 -0.22 2.05 -1.52
C VAL A 54 -1.40 2.14 -0.56
N LEU A 55 -2.61 2.24 -1.10
CA LEU A 55 -3.83 2.36 -0.28
C LEU A 55 -4.54 1.02 -0.16
N GLY A 56 -5.05 0.71 1.03
CA GLY A 56 -5.82 -0.53 1.28
C GLY A 56 -5.02 -1.78 0.91
N GLY A 57 -3.74 -1.81 1.25
CA GLY A 57 -2.88 -2.96 1.05
C GLY A 57 -3.27 -4.11 1.97
N VAL A 58 -3.29 -5.32 1.44
CA VAL A 58 -3.53 -6.54 2.21
C VAL A 58 -2.44 -7.54 1.84
N ALA A 59 -1.67 -8.00 2.84
CA ALA A 59 -0.63 -9.02 2.68
C ALA A 59 -0.99 -10.31 3.42
N TRP A 60 -0.68 -11.46 2.81
CA TRP A 60 -0.91 -12.80 3.35
C TRP A 60 0.10 -13.81 2.81
N VAL A 61 0.04 -15.05 3.29
CA VAL A 61 0.82 -16.18 2.74
C VAL A 61 -0.09 -17.00 1.82
N ASP A 62 0.15 -16.93 0.52
CA ASP A 62 -0.58 -17.71 -0.49
C ASP A 62 0.01 -19.12 -0.63
N GLY A 63 -0.84 -20.13 -0.81
CA GLY A 63 -0.42 -21.52 -0.99
C GLY A 63 0.35 -22.12 0.20
N PHE A 64 0.07 -21.67 1.43
CA PHE A 64 0.67 -22.24 2.63
C PHE A 64 0.25 -23.71 2.81
N SER A 65 1.21 -24.59 3.06
CA SER A 65 0.92 -26.02 3.31
C SER A 65 0.24 -26.18 4.66
N GLY A 66 -0.98 -26.75 4.65
CA GLY A 66 -1.76 -26.98 5.88
C GLY A 66 -2.82 -25.92 6.18
N ALA A 67 -2.95 -24.88 5.35
CA ALA A 67 -4.06 -23.93 5.41
C ALA A 67 -4.64 -23.69 4.02
N ASN A 68 -5.86 -23.16 3.96
CA ASN A 68 -6.54 -22.81 2.70
C ASN A 68 -6.66 -21.28 2.58
N CYS A 69 -5.51 -20.58 2.63
CA CYS A 69 -5.47 -19.13 2.47
C CYS A 69 -5.88 -18.77 1.03
N LEU A 70 -7.02 -18.11 0.87
CA LEU A 70 -7.52 -17.63 -0.41
C LEU A 70 -7.04 -16.19 -0.67
N SER A 71 -7.49 -15.61 -1.79
CA SER A 71 -7.18 -14.23 -2.15
C SER A 71 -7.51 -13.25 -1.03
N SER A 72 -6.66 -12.22 -0.86
CA SER A 72 -6.73 -11.27 0.26
C SER A 72 -6.67 -11.95 1.63
N GLY A 73 -6.12 -13.16 1.72
CA GLY A 73 -5.89 -13.88 2.96
C GLY A 73 -7.11 -14.52 3.60
N VAL A 74 -8.26 -14.62 2.91
CA VAL A 74 -9.44 -15.30 3.48
C VAL A 74 -9.07 -16.72 3.93
N ASN A 75 -9.51 -17.08 5.14
CA ASN A 75 -9.17 -18.25 5.97
C ASN A 75 -7.81 -18.20 6.67
N CYS A 76 -7.12 -17.08 6.65
CA CYS A 76 -5.82 -16.88 7.28
C CYS A 76 -5.71 -15.46 7.84
N GLY A 77 -4.82 -15.24 8.81
CA GLY A 77 -4.57 -13.88 9.28
C GLY A 77 -3.82 -13.05 8.24
N ILE A 78 -4.09 -11.74 8.25
CA ILE A 78 -3.58 -10.78 7.24
C ILE A 78 -2.85 -9.62 7.90
N VAL A 79 -2.00 -8.95 7.11
CA VAL A 79 -1.52 -7.61 7.44
C VAL A 79 -2.23 -6.62 6.54
N GLU A 80 -3.02 -5.73 7.14
CA GLU A 80 -3.65 -4.59 6.47
C GLU A 80 -2.71 -3.40 6.58
N PHE A 81 -2.55 -2.62 5.52
CA PHE A 81 -1.65 -1.47 5.54
C PHE A 81 -2.01 -0.38 4.54
N SER A 82 -1.61 0.85 4.83
CA SER A 82 -1.67 1.98 3.92
C SER A 82 -0.37 2.79 4.01
N LEU A 83 0.24 3.03 2.86
CA LEU A 83 1.44 3.85 2.69
C LEU A 83 1.02 5.06 1.85
N THR A 84 0.87 6.22 2.49
CA THR A 84 0.29 7.41 1.89
C THR A 84 1.36 8.40 1.50
N ASN A 85 1.13 9.14 0.41
CA ASN A 85 1.99 10.27 0.12
C ASN A 85 1.76 11.44 1.08
N PRO A 86 2.74 12.34 1.31
CA PRO A 86 2.50 13.61 1.95
C PRO A 86 1.51 14.42 1.13
N SER A 87 0.26 14.49 1.57
CA SER A 87 -0.80 15.29 0.93
C SER A 87 -1.07 16.60 1.65
N ASN A 88 -0.67 16.73 2.93
CA ASN A 88 -0.69 17.96 3.75
C ASN A 88 0.09 17.67 5.07
N PRO A 89 0.90 18.59 5.64
CA PRO A 89 1.61 18.38 6.92
C PRO A 89 0.75 17.91 8.12
N ALA A 90 -0.57 18.02 8.05
CA ALA A 90 -1.48 17.60 9.12
C ALA A 90 -1.96 16.13 9.06
N ASN A 91 -1.82 15.43 7.92
CA ASN A 91 -2.33 14.06 7.78
C ASN A 91 -1.51 13.27 6.74
N THR A 92 -0.49 12.55 7.20
CA THR A 92 0.41 11.73 6.38
C THR A 92 0.82 10.44 7.10
N GLN A 93 -0.11 9.80 7.78
CA GLN A 93 0.23 8.63 8.58
C GLN A 93 0.12 7.36 7.74
N ASN A 94 1.28 6.73 7.52
CA ASN A 94 1.31 5.33 7.15
C ASN A 94 0.80 4.50 8.32
N ALA A 95 -0.02 3.51 8.02
CA ALA A 95 -0.59 2.62 9.03
C ALA A 95 -0.41 1.16 8.58
N ALA A 96 -0.23 0.28 9.56
CA ALA A 96 -0.28 -1.16 9.34
C ALA A 96 -0.79 -1.83 10.62
N ASP A 97 -1.59 -2.86 10.44
CA ASP A 97 -2.10 -3.69 11.53
C ASP A 97 -2.20 -5.16 11.08
N TYR A 98 -2.21 -6.05 12.06
CA TYR A 98 -2.49 -7.46 11.82
C TYR A 98 -3.94 -7.73 12.18
N SER A 99 -4.66 -8.32 11.26
CA SER A 99 -6.11 -8.45 11.34
C SER A 99 -6.52 -9.91 11.28
N LEU A 100 -7.42 -10.26 12.18
CA LEU A 100 -8.16 -11.52 12.21
C LEU A 100 -9.64 -11.25 11.91
N LEU A 101 -9.87 -10.35 10.94
CA LEU A 101 -11.17 -9.86 10.54
C LEU A 101 -12.16 -11.01 10.31
N THR A 102 -13.37 -10.87 10.83
CA THR A 102 -14.46 -11.81 10.56
C THR A 102 -15.76 -11.04 10.44
N GLY A 103 -16.63 -11.47 9.53
CA GLY A 103 -17.95 -10.89 9.38
C GLY A 103 -18.58 -11.16 8.02
N PRO A 104 -19.89 -10.88 7.88
CA PRO A 104 -20.59 -11.05 6.62
C PRO A 104 -19.92 -10.26 5.48
N GLY A 105 -19.54 -10.94 4.40
CA GLY A 105 -18.94 -10.33 3.21
C GLY A 105 -17.46 -9.92 3.34
N LEU A 106 -16.84 -10.13 4.50
CA LEU A 106 -15.44 -9.76 4.76
C LEU A 106 -14.47 -10.95 4.61
N GLY A 107 -15.00 -12.17 4.53
CA GLY A 107 -14.23 -13.41 4.68
C GLY A 107 -14.00 -13.76 6.15
N ASN A 108 -13.45 -14.95 6.39
CA ASN A 108 -13.02 -15.40 7.72
C ASN A 108 -11.50 -15.34 7.79
N HIS A 109 -10.88 -14.36 8.42
CA HIS A 109 -9.40 -14.24 8.49
C HIS A 109 -8.82 -14.78 9.80
N GLN A 110 -9.56 -15.67 10.44
CA GLN A 110 -9.11 -16.37 11.64
C GLN A 110 -8.24 -17.57 11.25
N LEU A 111 -7.21 -17.83 12.07
CA LEU A 111 -6.32 -19.00 11.95
C LEU A 111 -7.00 -20.28 12.43
#